data_AF-A0A8X6YS05-F1
#
_entry.id   AF-A0A8X6YS05-F1
#
_cell.length_a   1.000
_cell.length_b   1.000
_cell.length_c   1.000
_cell.angle_alpha   90.00
_cell.angle_beta   90.00
_cell.angle_gamma   90.00
#
_symmetry.space_group_name_H-M   'P 1'
#
loop_
_entity.id
_entity.type
_entity.pdbx_description
1 polymer ?
#
loop_
_entity_poly.entity_id
_entity_poly.type
_entity_poly.pdbx_seq_one_letter_code
_entity_poly.pdbx_strand_id
1 'polypeptide(L)'
;MFENATKEDLITVLHELGETVDSDLGILEIEARQKTENEIRIREARHKEEKEARLRAEEEAKPKAEDKTRLKAEEETRLKAEEESRLNAKVEVRLKAEVEVRLKAEEKTKAVEERRKMEEAKRMNEKIALEEEEMSLKKERWLAEQQMQRVQEEHKMRMKAEQKRFQEDVKEWTSKINCKMKSRKSQKKTWRYLKQSRRFLCLKENKPRYLDEIEEEKPKLPERKLKKLSRMTVAELQRKVNLKASSNIILIPQHWSFKRKYSQDKGGIEKLAWKLLDFTKRIGIIKVWQSLRERKDQKTMKVNMKKGVIRKLRKSEVEFQKRQK
;
A
#
# COMPACT_ATOMS: atom_id res chain seq x y z
N MET A 1 -9.88 -179.45 -66.21
CA MET A 1 -10.70 -179.49 -67.44
C MET A 1 -11.50 -178.20 -67.43
N PHE A 2 -11.09 -177.20 -68.22
CA PHE A 2 -11.72 -176.82 -69.49
C PHE A 2 -13.15 -176.29 -69.23
N GLU A 3 -13.59 -175.09 -69.63
CA GLU A 3 -13.12 -174.15 -70.67
C GLU A 3 -14.05 -172.89 -70.70
N ASN A 4 -13.53 -171.77 -71.25
CA ASN A 4 -14.20 -170.65 -71.96
C ASN A 4 -15.25 -169.76 -71.23
N ALA A 5 -15.02 -168.47 -70.94
CA ALA A 5 -14.76 -167.28 -71.78
C ALA A 5 -16.03 -166.52 -72.24
N THR A 6 -16.10 -165.23 -71.87
CA THR A 6 -16.42 -163.99 -72.65
C THR A 6 -17.22 -162.98 -71.80
N LYS A 7 -16.65 -161.81 -71.49
CA LYS A 7 -16.69 -160.54 -72.27
C LYS A 7 -18.06 -159.83 -72.34
N GLU A 8 -18.68 -159.66 -71.17
CA GLU A 8 -19.56 -158.53 -70.86
C GLU A 8 -19.11 -157.90 -69.52
N ASP A 9 -17.82 -157.60 -69.35
CA ASP A 9 -17.28 -156.23 -69.39
C ASP A 9 -18.29 -155.07 -69.54
N LEU A 10 -18.30 -154.22 -68.50
CA LEU A 10 -18.27 -152.74 -68.56
C LEU A 10 -19.50 -151.85 -68.28
N ILE A 11 -20.66 -152.34 -67.81
CA ILE A 11 -21.83 -151.42 -67.65
C ILE A 11 -22.43 -151.27 -66.24
N THR A 12 -22.14 -152.13 -65.26
CA THR A 12 -22.79 -151.98 -63.92
C THR A 12 -21.81 -151.95 -62.76
N VAL A 13 -20.74 -151.18 -62.95
CA VAL A 13 -19.87 -150.64 -61.87
C VAL A 13 -20.33 -149.21 -61.48
N LEU A 14 -21.52 -148.78 -61.94
CA LEU A 14 -22.03 -147.39 -61.83
C LEU A 14 -23.31 -147.23 -61.00
N HIS A 15 -23.48 -147.99 -59.90
CA HIS A 15 -24.64 -147.80 -59.02
C HIS A 15 -24.35 -147.77 -57.50
N GLU A 16 -23.08 -147.61 -57.09
CA GLU A 16 -22.68 -147.61 -55.67
C GLU A 16 -21.98 -146.33 -55.19
N LEU A 17 -22.01 -145.23 -55.94
CA LEU A 17 -21.40 -143.94 -55.56
C LEU A 17 -22.36 -142.74 -55.71
N GLY A 18 -23.63 -142.89 -55.32
CA GLY A 18 -24.68 -141.90 -55.61
C GLY A 18 -25.28 -141.13 -54.43
N GLU A 19 -25.30 -141.67 -53.21
CA GLU A 19 -26.16 -141.11 -52.16
C GLU A 19 -25.47 -141.19 -50.79
N THR A 20 -25.05 -140.04 -50.27
CA THR A 20 -24.89 -139.65 -48.84
C THR A 20 -23.83 -138.54 -48.62
N VAL A 21 -23.46 -137.76 -49.64
CA VAL A 21 -22.60 -136.56 -49.48
C VAL A 21 -23.41 -135.28 -49.17
N ASP A 22 -24.74 -135.35 -49.13
CA ASP A 22 -25.63 -134.19 -48.99
C ASP A 22 -25.92 -133.74 -47.53
N SER A 23 -25.43 -134.44 -46.50
CA SER A 23 -25.73 -134.09 -45.09
C SER A 23 -24.67 -133.21 -44.42
N ASP A 24 -23.42 -133.22 -44.90
CA ASP A 24 -22.31 -132.50 -44.27
C ASP A 24 -22.07 -131.08 -44.85
N LEU A 25 -22.55 -130.82 -46.07
CA LEU A 25 -22.56 -129.47 -46.66
C LEU A 25 -23.63 -128.56 -46.03
N GLY A 26 -24.75 -129.13 -45.55
CA GLY A 26 -25.81 -128.38 -44.89
C GLY A 26 -25.45 -127.85 -43.48
N ILE A 27 -24.61 -128.58 -42.73
CA ILE A 27 -24.19 -128.17 -41.38
C ILE A 27 -23.16 -127.03 -41.43
N LEU A 28 -22.23 -127.07 -42.39
CA LEU A 28 -21.23 -126.01 -42.60
C LEU A 28 -21.85 -124.71 -43.15
N GLU A 29 -22.90 -124.79 -43.97
CA GLU A 29 -23.60 -123.62 -44.51
C GLU A 29 -24.51 -122.93 -43.46
N ILE A 30 -25.08 -123.70 -42.53
CA ILE A 30 -25.84 -123.17 -41.38
C ILE A 30 -24.90 -122.50 -40.37
N GLU A 31 -23.74 -123.09 -40.05
CA GLU A 31 -22.75 -122.47 -39.18
C GLU A 31 -22.10 -121.22 -39.81
N ALA A 32 -21.88 -121.22 -41.13
CA ALA A 32 -21.43 -120.03 -41.85
C ALA A 32 -22.51 -118.93 -41.83
N ARG A 33 -23.79 -119.26 -42.04
CA ARG A 33 -24.90 -118.31 -41.90
C ARG A 33 -25.03 -117.76 -40.48
N GLN A 34 -24.96 -118.61 -39.46
CA GLN A 34 -24.99 -118.19 -38.06
C GLN A 34 -23.80 -117.31 -37.68
N LYS A 35 -22.59 -117.58 -38.21
CA LYS A 35 -21.43 -116.70 -38.05
C LYS A 35 -21.65 -115.36 -38.74
N THR A 36 -22.17 -115.34 -39.97
CA THR A 36 -22.46 -114.08 -40.67
C THR A 36 -23.61 -113.31 -40.01
N GLU A 37 -24.66 -113.96 -39.53
CA GLU A 37 -25.75 -113.31 -38.78
C GLU A 37 -25.28 -112.79 -37.43
N ASN A 38 -24.41 -113.53 -36.72
CA ASN A 38 -23.81 -113.05 -35.48
C ASN A 38 -22.84 -111.89 -35.73
N GLU A 39 -22.05 -111.93 -36.81
CA GLU A 39 -21.20 -110.81 -37.22
C GLU A 39 -22.00 -109.59 -37.66
N ILE A 40 -23.14 -109.78 -38.34
CA ILE A 40 -24.08 -108.72 -38.72
C ILE A 40 -24.70 -108.13 -37.44
N ARG A 41 -25.17 -108.95 -36.50
CA ARG A 41 -25.70 -108.48 -35.20
C ARG A 41 -24.65 -107.73 -34.38
N ILE A 42 -23.41 -108.20 -34.36
CA ILE A 42 -22.31 -107.52 -33.66
C ILE A 42 -21.97 -106.19 -34.36
N ARG A 43 -21.99 -106.13 -35.70
CA ARG A 43 -21.83 -104.87 -36.46
C ARG A 43 -22.99 -103.91 -36.24
N GLU A 44 -24.22 -104.38 -36.23
CA GLU A 44 -25.41 -103.57 -35.99
C GLU A 44 -25.42 -103.02 -34.56
N ALA A 45 -25.08 -103.83 -33.55
CA ALA A 45 -24.92 -103.38 -32.18
C ALA A 45 -23.82 -102.32 -32.04
N ARG A 46 -22.63 -102.54 -32.63
CA ARG A 46 -21.54 -101.56 -32.65
C ARG A 46 -21.90 -100.28 -33.39
N HIS A 47 -22.61 -100.37 -34.50
CA HIS A 47 -23.04 -99.20 -35.27
C HIS A 47 -24.15 -98.43 -34.55
N LYS A 48 -24.98 -99.11 -33.75
CA LYS A 48 -25.99 -98.47 -32.89
C LYS A 48 -25.35 -97.77 -31.70
N GLU A 49 -24.39 -98.41 -31.04
CA GLU A 49 -23.58 -97.81 -29.97
C GLU A 49 -22.72 -96.64 -30.50
N GLU A 50 -22.14 -96.76 -31.70
CA GLU A 50 -21.37 -95.67 -32.33
C GLU A 50 -22.29 -94.48 -32.69
N LYS A 51 -23.49 -94.74 -33.21
CA LYS A 51 -24.47 -93.68 -33.48
C LYS A 51 -24.99 -93.03 -32.22
N GLU A 52 -25.27 -93.79 -31.16
CA GLU A 52 -25.67 -93.25 -29.86
C GLU A 52 -24.53 -92.47 -29.18
N ALA A 53 -23.28 -92.94 -29.28
CA ALA A 53 -22.11 -92.23 -28.78
C ALA A 53 -21.84 -90.94 -29.58
N ARG A 54 -22.02 -90.95 -30.90
CA ARG A 54 -21.92 -89.75 -31.74
C ARG A 54 -23.06 -88.76 -31.46
N LEU A 55 -24.30 -89.23 -31.31
CA LEU A 55 -25.43 -88.38 -30.95
C LEU A 55 -25.25 -87.73 -29.58
N ARG A 56 -24.78 -88.49 -28.57
CA ARG A 56 -24.45 -87.91 -27.25
C ARG A 56 -23.28 -86.94 -27.31
N ALA A 57 -22.23 -87.26 -28.06
CA ALA A 57 -21.10 -86.34 -28.24
C ALA A 57 -21.51 -85.07 -29.01
N GLU A 58 -22.41 -85.18 -29.97
CA GLU A 58 -22.94 -84.05 -30.75
C GLU A 58 -23.94 -83.21 -29.95
N GLU A 59 -24.86 -83.83 -29.22
CA GLU A 59 -25.77 -83.17 -28.27
C GLU A 59 -25.05 -82.50 -27.11
N GLU A 60 -23.88 -83.00 -26.69
CA GLU A 60 -23.10 -82.39 -25.61
C GLU A 60 -22.09 -81.34 -26.13
N ALA A 61 -21.59 -81.49 -27.35
CA ALA A 61 -20.66 -80.54 -27.97
C ALA A 61 -21.34 -79.29 -28.54
N LYS A 62 -22.56 -79.41 -29.07
CA LYS A 62 -23.34 -78.27 -29.60
C LYS A 62 -23.66 -77.21 -28.54
N PRO A 63 -24.28 -77.52 -27.39
CA PRO A 63 -24.57 -76.51 -26.36
C PRO A 63 -23.28 -75.94 -25.75
N LYS A 64 -22.22 -76.74 -25.60
CA LYS A 64 -20.92 -76.23 -25.09
C LYS A 64 -20.24 -75.27 -26.07
N ALA A 65 -20.40 -75.46 -27.37
CA ALA A 65 -19.89 -74.54 -28.38
C ALA A 65 -20.74 -73.27 -28.48
N GLU A 66 -22.06 -73.41 -28.45
CA GLU A 66 -23.04 -72.32 -28.55
C GLU A 66 -23.10 -71.46 -27.27
N ASP A 67 -22.99 -72.05 -26.09
CA ASP A 67 -22.86 -71.33 -24.82
C ASP A 67 -21.51 -70.60 -24.74
N LYS A 68 -20.42 -71.18 -25.27
CA LYS A 68 -19.12 -70.48 -25.34
C LYS A 68 -19.14 -69.29 -26.28
N THR A 69 -19.88 -69.31 -27.39
CA THR A 69 -20.00 -68.15 -28.28
C THR A 69 -20.96 -67.11 -27.75
N ARG A 70 -22.08 -67.53 -27.14
CA ARG A 70 -23.02 -66.64 -26.46
C ARG A 70 -22.40 -65.94 -25.26
N LEU A 71 -21.72 -66.66 -24.38
CA LEU A 71 -21.05 -66.07 -23.20
C LEU A 71 -19.97 -65.06 -23.62
N LYS A 72 -19.21 -65.32 -24.68
CA LYS A 72 -18.23 -64.36 -25.21
C LYS A 72 -18.90 -63.11 -25.79
N ALA A 73 -19.99 -63.25 -26.54
CA ALA A 73 -20.73 -62.12 -27.08
C ALA A 73 -21.42 -61.28 -25.96
N GLU A 74 -21.95 -61.94 -24.93
CA GLU A 74 -22.57 -61.31 -23.77
C GLU A 74 -21.54 -60.62 -22.85
N GLU A 75 -20.37 -61.23 -22.65
CA GLU A 75 -19.26 -60.63 -21.90
C GLU A 75 -18.66 -59.44 -22.65
N GLU A 76 -18.49 -59.52 -23.97
CA GLU A 76 -17.98 -58.41 -24.78
C GLU A 76 -18.93 -57.21 -24.82
N THR A 77 -20.25 -57.44 -24.88
CA THR A 77 -21.25 -56.37 -24.80
C THR A 77 -21.36 -55.76 -23.40
N ARG A 78 -21.25 -56.57 -22.34
CA ARG A 78 -21.16 -56.08 -20.96
C ARG A 78 -19.90 -55.26 -20.72
N LEU A 79 -18.74 -55.72 -21.17
CA LEU A 79 -17.47 -55.01 -21.02
C LEU A 79 -17.50 -53.67 -21.78
N LYS A 80 -18.05 -53.64 -22.99
CA LYS A 80 -18.24 -52.38 -23.74
C LYS A 80 -19.19 -51.41 -23.02
N ALA A 81 -20.32 -51.89 -22.49
CA ALA A 81 -21.26 -51.06 -21.74
C ALA A 81 -20.68 -50.57 -20.39
N GLU A 82 -19.90 -51.39 -19.71
CA GLU A 82 -19.20 -51.02 -18.48
C GLU A 82 -18.06 -50.03 -18.75
N GLU A 83 -17.28 -50.22 -19.82
CA GLU A 83 -16.22 -49.31 -20.20
C GLU A 83 -16.77 -47.95 -20.67
N GLU A 84 -17.85 -47.95 -21.46
CA GLU A 84 -18.54 -46.73 -21.90
C GLU A 84 -19.14 -45.95 -20.73
N SER A 85 -19.80 -46.64 -19.78
CA SER A 85 -20.32 -45.98 -18.57
C SER A 85 -19.20 -45.44 -17.66
N ARG A 86 -18.07 -46.15 -17.54
CA ARG A 86 -16.89 -45.65 -16.80
C ARG A 86 -16.21 -44.46 -17.49
N LEU A 87 -16.13 -44.46 -18.83
CA LEU A 87 -15.60 -43.33 -19.60
C LEU A 87 -16.52 -42.12 -19.48
N ASN A 88 -17.83 -42.29 -19.63
CA ASN A 88 -18.81 -41.22 -19.47
C ASN A 88 -18.78 -40.63 -18.05
N ALA A 89 -18.72 -41.46 -17.00
CA ALA A 89 -18.58 -40.99 -15.63
C ALA A 89 -17.26 -40.22 -15.40
N LYS A 90 -16.14 -40.69 -15.95
CA LYS A 90 -14.85 -39.97 -15.88
C LYS A 90 -14.88 -38.64 -16.63
N VAL A 91 -15.48 -38.59 -17.81
CA VAL A 91 -15.63 -37.37 -18.62
C VAL A 91 -16.52 -36.37 -17.90
N GLU A 92 -17.64 -36.80 -17.31
CA GLU A 92 -18.54 -35.92 -16.57
C GLU A 92 -17.87 -35.31 -15.32
N VAL A 93 -17.11 -36.11 -14.56
CA VAL A 93 -16.33 -35.61 -13.41
C VAL A 93 -15.26 -34.61 -13.86
N ARG A 94 -14.56 -34.88 -14.97
CA ARG A 94 -13.55 -33.95 -15.52
C ARG A 94 -14.18 -32.64 -16.02
N LEU A 95 -15.28 -32.70 -16.76
CA LEU A 95 -15.99 -31.52 -17.25
C LEU A 95 -16.52 -30.68 -16.10
N LYS A 96 -17.09 -31.29 -15.05
CA LYS A 96 -17.54 -30.57 -13.84
C LYS A 96 -16.37 -29.86 -13.15
N ALA A 97 -15.24 -30.54 -12.97
CA ALA A 97 -14.05 -29.95 -12.36
C ALA A 97 -13.46 -28.81 -13.23
N GLU A 98 -13.39 -28.97 -14.55
CA GLU A 98 -12.88 -27.95 -15.46
C GLU A 98 -13.79 -26.72 -15.52
N VAL A 99 -15.11 -26.92 -15.58
CA VAL A 99 -16.11 -25.84 -15.55
C VAL A 99 -16.04 -25.08 -14.23
N GLU A 100 -15.92 -25.77 -13.09
CA GLU A 100 -15.79 -25.11 -11.78
C GLU A 100 -14.51 -24.27 -11.68
N VAL A 101 -13.39 -24.79 -12.20
CA VAL A 101 -12.12 -24.03 -12.25
C VAL A 101 -12.25 -22.81 -13.16
N ARG A 102 -12.89 -22.95 -14.33
CA ARG A 102 -13.13 -21.84 -15.26
C ARG A 102 -14.05 -20.77 -14.67
N LEU A 103 -15.14 -21.15 -14.03
CA LEU A 103 -16.06 -20.22 -13.37
C LEU A 103 -15.37 -19.45 -12.24
N LYS A 104 -14.59 -20.14 -11.40
CA LYS A 104 -13.79 -19.49 -10.34
C LYS A 104 -12.71 -18.56 -10.91
N ALA A 105 -12.12 -18.91 -12.05
CA ALA A 105 -11.15 -18.04 -12.72
C ALA A 105 -11.83 -16.80 -13.31
N GLU A 106 -12.98 -16.96 -13.96
CA GLU A 106 -13.76 -15.86 -14.54
C GLU A 106 -14.34 -14.92 -13.47
N GLU A 107 -14.79 -15.46 -12.34
CA GLU A 107 -15.24 -14.66 -11.20
C GLU A 107 -14.09 -13.85 -10.60
N LYS A 108 -12.90 -14.44 -10.47
CA LYS A 108 -11.70 -13.72 -10.02
C LYS A 108 -11.29 -12.60 -10.98
N THR A 109 -11.35 -12.82 -12.29
CA THR A 109 -11.02 -11.76 -13.27
C THR A 109 -12.05 -10.64 -13.24
N LYS A 110 -13.35 -10.96 -13.13
CA LYS A 110 -14.42 -9.96 -12.94
C LYS A 110 -14.25 -9.16 -11.65
N ALA A 111 -13.95 -9.82 -10.53
CA ALA A 111 -13.73 -9.15 -9.25
C ALA A 111 -12.49 -8.22 -9.26
N VAL A 112 -11.42 -8.61 -9.98
CA VAL A 112 -10.24 -7.75 -10.18
C VAL A 112 -10.59 -6.55 -11.06
N GLU A 113 -11.35 -6.75 -12.13
CA GLU A 113 -11.77 -5.68 -13.03
C GLU A 113 -12.74 -4.68 -12.35
N GLU A 114 -13.68 -5.16 -11.53
CA GLU A 114 -14.55 -4.30 -10.71
C GLU A 114 -13.76 -3.51 -9.67
N ARG A 115 -12.78 -4.13 -9.00
CA ARG A 115 -11.88 -3.41 -8.09
C ARG A 115 -11.10 -2.31 -8.81
N ARG A 116 -10.62 -2.58 -10.02
CA ARG A 116 -9.93 -1.60 -10.86
C ARG A 116 -10.85 -0.44 -11.22
N LYS A 117 -12.08 -0.71 -11.68
CA LYS A 117 -13.09 0.32 -11.97
C LYS A 117 -13.44 1.16 -10.75
N MET A 118 -13.60 0.53 -9.58
CA MET A 118 -13.85 1.24 -8.32
C MET A 118 -12.66 2.11 -7.91
N GLU A 119 -11.43 1.65 -8.12
CA GLU A 119 -10.23 2.45 -7.83
C GLU A 119 -10.08 3.62 -8.82
N GLU A 120 -10.35 3.40 -10.10
CA GLU A 120 -10.36 4.44 -11.13
C GLU A 120 -11.43 5.49 -10.86
N ALA A 121 -12.65 5.08 -10.45
CA ALA A 121 -13.71 5.99 -10.04
C ALA A 121 -13.33 6.81 -8.79
N LYS A 122 -12.69 6.18 -7.79
CA LYS A 122 -12.16 6.89 -6.61
C LYS A 122 -11.11 7.92 -6.99
N ARG A 123 -10.17 7.57 -7.87
CA ARG A 123 -9.16 8.50 -8.39
C ARG A 123 -9.77 9.66 -9.16
N MET A 124 -10.84 9.41 -9.91
CA MET A 124 -11.56 10.47 -10.63
C MET A 124 -12.26 11.43 -9.66
N ASN A 125 -12.95 10.89 -8.65
CA ASN A 125 -13.58 11.70 -7.61
C ASN A 125 -12.57 12.50 -6.78
N GLU A 126 -11.41 11.91 -6.47
CA GLU A 126 -10.32 12.61 -5.77
C GLU A 126 -9.76 13.77 -6.61
N LYS A 127 -9.60 13.59 -7.92
CA LYS A 127 -9.21 14.68 -8.83
C LYS A 127 -10.23 15.81 -8.86
N ILE A 128 -11.52 15.48 -8.95
CA ILE A 128 -12.59 16.49 -8.93
C ILE A 128 -12.57 17.26 -7.60
N ALA A 129 -12.41 16.56 -6.46
CA ALA A 129 -12.31 17.20 -5.16
C ALA A 129 -11.09 18.15 -5.06
N LEU A 130 -9.94 17.73 -5.58
CA LEU A 130 -8.74 18.59 -5.62
C LEU A 130 -8.95 19.82 -6.52
N GLU A 131 -9.61 19.66 -7.67
CA GLU A 131 -9.95 20.78 -8.56
C GLU A 131 -10.93 21.77 -7.87
N GLU A 132 -11.92 21.28 -7.15
CA GLU A 132 -12.84 22.11 -6.36
C GLU A 132 -12.10 22.89 -5.25
N GLU A 133 -11.19 22.23 -4.53
CA GLU A 133 -10.33 22.88 -3.53
C GLU A 133 -9.42 23.94 -4.16
N GLU A 134 -8.80 23.66 -5.30
CA GLU A 134 -7.98 24.62 -6.02
C GLU A 134 -8.79 25.84 -6.46
N MET A 135 -10.02 25.64 -6.94
CA MET A 135 -10.92 26.73 -7.32
C MET A 135 -11.34 27.57 -6.12
N SER A 136 -11.59 26.93 -4.96
CA SER A 136 -11.84 27.63 -3.70
C SER A 136 -10.64 28.49 -3.29
N LEU A 137 -9.43 27.92 -3.30
CA LEU A 137 -8.20 28.64 -2.97
C LEU A 137 -7.92 29.80 -3.94
N LYS A 138 -8.19 29.63 -5.24
CA LYS A 138 -8.08 30.72 -6.22
C LYS A 138 -9.04 31.87 -5.88
N LYS A 139 -10.28 31.56 -5.49
CA LYS A 139 -11.27 32.56 -5.07
C LYS A 139 -10.84 33.30 -3.80
N GLU A 140 -10.32 32.60 -2.79
CA GLU A 140 -9.80 33.21 -1.58
C GLU A 140 -8.58 34.10 -1.86
N ARG A 141 -7.63 33.63 -2.68
CA ARG A 141 -6.47 34.42 -3.11
C ARG A 141 -6.89 35.69 -3.83
N TRP A 142 -7.84 35.59 -4.76
CA TRP A 142 -8.39 36.75 -5.45
C TRP A 142 -9.03 37.75 -4.47
N LEU A 143 -9.81 37.27 -3.51
CA LEU A 143 -10.44 38.13 -2.49
C LEU A 143 -9.38 38.81 -1.61
N ALA A 144 -8.34 38.09 -1.20
CA ALA A 144 -7.23 38.63 -0.44
C ALA A 144 -6.45 39.69 -1.24
N GLU A 145 -6.23 39.46 -2.54
CA GLU A 145 -5.60 40.41 -3.43
C GLU A 145 -6.43 41.70 -3.56
N GLN A 146 -7.74 41.58 -3.73
CA GLN A 146 -8.67 42.72 -3.73
C GLN A 146 -8.66 43.49 -2.40
N GLN A 147 -8.60 42.79 -1.27
CA GLN A 147 -8.44 43.44 0.04
C GLN A 147 -7.10 44.18 0.16
N MET A 148 -6.00 43.56 -0.27
CA MET A 148 -4.68 44.19 -0.26
C MET A 148 -4.63 45.42 -1.16
N GLN A 149 -5.26 45.38 -2.34
CA GLN A 149 -5.38 46.54 -3.22
C GLN A 149 -6.15 47.68 -2.54
N ARG A 150 -7.28 47.40 -1.90
CA ARG A 150 -8.03 48.40 -1.12
C ARG A 150 -7.19 49.03 0.00
N VAL A 151 -6.47 48.21 0.78
CA VAL A 151 -5.60 48.72 1.85
C VAL A 151 -4.46 49.58 1.29
N GLN A 152 -3.86 49.17 0.17
CA GLN A 152 -2.83 49.96 -0.52
C GLN A 152 -3.38 51.31 -1.01
N GLU A 153 -4.59 51.33 -1.57
CA GLU A 153 -5.26 52.56 -2.01
C GLU A 153 -5.62 53.47 -0.85
N GLU A 154 -6.17 52.93 0.24
CA GLU A 154 -6.42 53.68 1.47
C GLU A 154 -5.13 54.30 2.01
N HIS A 155 -4.04 53.53 2.05
CA HIS A 155 -2.75 54.05 2.49
C HIS A 155 -2.25 55.17 1.57
N LYS A 156 -2.32 55.00 0.25
CA LYS A 156 -1.99 56.06 -0.72
C LYS A 156 -2.83 57.32 -0.50
N MET A 157 -4.13 57.16 -0.23
CA MET A 157 -5.02 58.29 0.04
C MET A 157 -4.68 58.99 1.36
N ARG A 158 -4.38 58.23 2.43
CA ARG A 158 -3.91 58.79 3.71
C ARG A 158 -2.61 59.56 3.53
N MET A 159 -1.63 58.99 2.82
CA MET A 159 -0.35 59.66 2.54
C MET A 159 -0.54 60.94 1.72
N LYS A 160 -1.40 60.92 0.69
CA LYS A 160 -1.74 62.13 -0.08
C LYS A 160 -2.44 63.19 0.79
N ALA A 161 -3.34 62.77 1.69
CA ALA A 161 -4.02 63.67 2.61
C ALA A 161 -3.07 64.30 3.63
N GLU A 162 -2.14 63.52 4.19
CA GLU A 162 -1.08 64.01 5.07
C GLU A 162 -0.15 64.98 4.36
N GLN A 163 0.25 64.68 3.13
CA GLN A 163 1.05 65.57 2.31
C GLN A 163 0.32 66.89 2.04
N LYS A 164 -0.99 66.86 1.79
CA LYS A 164 -1.82 68.06 1.62
C LYS A 164 -1.90 68.88 2.91
N ARG A 165 -2.13 68.23 4.06
CA ARG A 165 -2.12 68.89 5.39
C ARG A 165 -0.78 69.56 5.66
N PHE A 166 0.32 68.87 5.40
CA PHE A 166 1.66 69.44 5.54
C PHE A 166 1.87 70.68 4.65
N GLN A 167 1.38 70.65 3.40
CA GLN A 167 1.43 71.81 2.51
C GLN A 167 0.58 72.98 3.01
N GLU A 168 -0.58 72.71 3.61
CA GLU A 168 -1.44 73.71 4.24
C GLU A 168 -0.78 74.34 5.47
N ASP A 169 -0.17 73.53 6.34
CA ASP A 169 0.59 74.00 7.50
C ASP A 169 1.77 74.90 7.10
N VAL A 170 2.49 74.53 6.03
CA VAL A 170 3.57 75.36 5.47
C VAL A 170 3.03 76.69 4.92
N LYS A 171 1.89 76.69 4.22
CA LYS A 171 1.23 77.91 3.74
C LYS A 171 0.77 78.82 4.89
N GLU A 172 0.22 78.22 5.95
CA GLU A 172 -0.21 78.95 7.14
C GLU A 172 1.00 79.55 7.88
N TRP A 173 2.06 78.76 8.08
CA TRP A 173 3.29 79.18 8.74
C TRP A 173 3.99 80.31 7.97
N THR A 174 4.11 80.19 6.65
CA THR A 174 4.68 81.25 5.79
C THR A 174 3.85 82.53 5.83
N SER A 175 2.51 82.42 5.82
CA SER A 175 1.60 83.57 5.95
C SER A 175 1.73 84.28 7.31
N LYS A 176 1.83 83.51 8.41
CA LYS A 176 2.10 84.04 9.76
C LYS A 176 3.44 84.77 9.83
N ILE A 177 4.50 84.21 9.24
CA ILE A 177 5.81 84.85 9.17
C ILE A 177 5.72 86.17 8.38
N ASN A 178 5.03 86.18 7.25
CA ASN A 178 4.94 87.35 6.39
C ASN A 178 4.14 88.49 7.07
N CYS A 179 3.06 88.16 7.78
CA CYS A 179 2.33 89.12 8.63
C CYS A 179 3.20 89.68 9.76
N LYS A 180 4.00 88.82 10.42
CA LYS A 180 4.93 89.23 11.47
C LYS A 180 6.07 90.11 10.94
N MET A 181 6.54 89.86 9.71
CA MET A 181 7.50 90.71 9.01
C MET A 181 6.89 92.08 8.62
N LYS A 182 5.65 92.13 8.13
CA LYS A 182 4.94 93.39 7.81
C LYS A 182 4.71 94.24 9.05
N SER A 183 4.26 93.63 10.16
CA SER A 183 4.14 94.27 11.48
C SER A 183 5.49 94.79 11.99
N ARG A 184 6.57 93.99 11.92
CA ARG A 184 7.93 94.42 12.27
C ARG A 184 8.47 95.56 11.40
N LYS A 185 8.15 95.60 10.10
CA LYS A 185 8.54 96.70 9.20
C LYS A 185 7.79 98.00 9.55
N SER A 186 6.52 97.91 9.94
CA SER A 186 5.73 99.05 10.43
C SER A 186 6.23 99.55 11.79
N GLN A 187 6.54 98.65 12.72
CA GLN A 187 7.18 98.98 14.01
C GLN A 187 8.59 99.59 13.85
N LYS A 188 9.38 99.14 12.86
CA LYS A 188 10.68 99.75 12.56
C LYS A 188 10.57 101.15 11.96
N LYS A 189 9.47 101.50 11.28
CA LYS A 189 9.18 102.86 10.79
C LYS A 189 8.83 103.82 11.94
N THR A 190 7.98 103.39 12.88
CA THR A 190 7.66 104.17 14.09
C THR A 190 8.86 104.29 15.04
N TRP A 191 9.67 103.24 15.18
CA TRP A 191 10.94 103.29 15.93
C TRP A 191 12.00 104.18 15.27
N ARG A 192 11.99 104.38 13.94
CA ARG A 192 12.94 105.29 13.27
C ARG A 192 12.65 106.76 13.59
N TYR A 193 11.37 107.13 13.70
CA TYR A 193 10.94 108.46 14.18
C TYR A 193 11.31 108.69 15.64
N LEU A 194 11.22 107.66 16.49
CA LEU A 194 11.51 107.77 17.94
C LEU A 194 13.02 107.74 18.28
N LYS A 195 13.83 107.03 17.48
CA LYS A 195 15.27 106.86 17.70
C LYS A 195 16.09 108.07 17.21
N GLN A 196 15.50 108.94 16.39
CA GLN A 196 16.09 110.22 16.01
C GLN A 196 16.09 111.25 17.17
N SER A 197 15.27 111.02 18.20
CA SER A 197 15.13 111.87 19.39
C SER A 197 15.94 111.41 20.62
N ARG A 198 16.77 110.35 20.51
CA ARG A 198 17.53 109.84 21.65
C ARG A 198 18.95 109.44 21.25
N ARG A 199 19.74 110.45 20.90
CA ARG A 199 21.19 110.36 20.73
C ARG A 199 21.84 111.12 21.88
N PHE A 200 21.88 110.58 23.09
CA PHE A 200 22.81 111.03 24.13
C PHE A 200 23.12 109.89 25.12
N LEU A 201 24.43 109.70 25.32
CA LEU A 201 25.15 109.09 26.46
C LEU A 201 25.47 107.57 26.42
N CYS A 202 26.74 107.32 26.11
CA CYS A 202 27.54 106.15 26.45
C CYS A 202 27.83 106.07 27.97
N LEU A 203 28.17 104.87 28.47
CA LEU A 203 29.42 104.51 29.20
C LEU A 203 29.34 103.00 29.52
N LYS A 204 30.21 102.14 28.96
CA LYS A 204 31.41 101.53 29.58
C LYS A 204 31.20 100.99 31.00
N GLU A 205 31.47 99.69 31.21
CA GLU A 205 32.41 99.21 32.24
C GLU A 205 32.73 97.69 32.16
N ASN A 206 33.86 97.34 32.78
CA ASN A 206 34.72 96.17 32.56
C ASN A 206 34.40 94.94 33.45
N LYS A 207 34.98 93.79 33.06
CA LYS A 207 35.10 92.51 33.82
C LYS A 207 35.96 92.65 35.10
N PRO A 208 35.88 91.66 36.02
CA PRO A 208 37.10 90.88 36.29
C PRO A 208 36.90 89.36 36.44
N ARG A 209 38.04 88.67 36.47
CA ARG A 209 38.31 87.22 36.57
C ARG A 209 38.99 86.97 37.92
N TYR A 210 38.66 85.89 38.64
CA TYR A 210 39.59 85.21 39.58
C TYR A 210 39.25 83.71 39.70
N LEU A 211 40.30 82.88 39.79
CA LEU A 211 40.29 81.46 40.13
C LEU A 211 40.14 81.30 41.66
N ASP A 212 39.63 80.14 42.10
CA ASP A 212 40.30 79.30 43.10
C ASP A 212 39.71 77.88 43.07
N GLU A 213 40.61 76.88 43.14
CA GLU A 213 40.34 75.44 43.24
C GLU A 213 40.17 75.06 44.73
N ILE A 214 39.09 74.35 45.07
CA ILE A 214 38.97 73.61 46.34
C ILE A 214 38.38 72.22 46.04
N GLU A 215 39.11 71.21 46.49
CA GLU A 215 38.85 69.78 46.38
C GLU A 215 37.58 69.31 47.10
N GLU A 216 37.00 68.27 46.49
CA GLU A 216 36.29 67.12 47.07
C GLU A 216 35.38 67.28 48.32
N GLU A 217 34.09 67.48 48.03
CA GLU A 217 33.03 66.56 48.49
C GLU A 217 31.82 66.78 47.57
N LYS A 218 31.38 65.79 46.79
CA LYS A 218 30.23 65.97 45.88
C LYS A 218 28.94 66.13 46.70
N PRO A 219 28.33 67.34 46.78
CA PRO A 219 27.06 67.47 47.46
C PRO A 219 25.98 66.80 46.61
N LYS A 220 24.98 66.15 47.25
CA LYS A 220 23.79 65.63 46.55
C LYS A 220 23.08 66.79 45.84
N LEU A 221 23.37 66.96 44.56
CA LEU A 221 22.84 68.04 43.74
C LEU A 221 21.30 67.96 43.71
N PRO A 222 20.58 69.08 43.84
CA PRO A 222 19.12 69.09 43.74
C PRO A 222 18.68 68.52 42.38
N GLU A 223 17.54 67.82 42.35
CA GLU A 223 17.04 67.09 41.18
C GLU A 223 16.97 67.96 39.91
N ARG A 224 16.76 69.27 40.08
CA ARG A 224 16.79 70.27 38.98
C ARG A 224 18.17 70.41 38.32
N LYS A 225 19.26 70.31 39.08
CA LYS A 225 20.64 70.34 38.55
C LYS A 225 21.02 69.00 37.91
N LEU A 226 20.61 67.88 38.51
CA LEU A 226 20.76 66.54 37.90
C LEU A 226 20.02 66.44 36.55
N LYS A 227 18.79 66.97 36.48
CA LYS A 227 18.02 67.10 35.23
C LYS A 227 18.68 68.01 34.21
N LYS A 228 19.44 69.03 34.62
CA LYS A 228 20.20 69.89 33.70
C LYS A 228 21.45 69.20 33.17
N LEU A 229 22.16 68.43 34.00
CA LEU A 229 23.35 67.67 33.63
C LEU A 229 23.05 66.45 32.74
N SER A 230 21.84 65.90 32.85
CA SER A 230 21.36 64.77 32.02
C SER A 230 20.65 65.20 30.73
N ARG A 231 20.55 66.51 30.47
CA ARG A 231 19.97 67.03 29.22
C ARG A 231 20.99 66.94 28.10
N MET A 232 20.70 66.10 27.11
CA MET A 232 21.46 66.02 25.88
C MET A 232 21.33 67.30 25.05
N THR A 233 22.41 67.67 24.37
CA THR A 233 22.38 68.79 23.41
C THR A 233 21.57 68.43 22.16
N VAL A 234 21.11 69.43 21.40
CA VAL A 234 20.33 69.21 20.15
C VAL A 234 21.13 68.39 19.14
N ALA A 235 22.44 68.62 19.05
CA ALA A 235 23.34 67.89 18.17
C ALA A 235 23.46 66.40 18.56
N GLU A 236 23.55 66.11 19.86
CA GLU A 236 23.58 64.72 20.35
C GLU A 236 22.25 63.98 20.09
N LEU A 237 21.11 64.69 20.20
CA LEU A 237 19.81 64.13 19.87
C LEU A 237 19.68 63.81 18.38
N GLN A 238 20.09 64.73 17.50
CA GLN A 238 20.12 64.50 16.05
C GLN A 238 21.02 63.31 15.70
N ARG A 239 22.20 63.20 16.32
CA ARG A 239 23.10 62.05 16.13
C ARG A 239 22.46 60.74 16.57
N LYS A 240 21.78 60.72 17.71
CA LYS A 240 21.08 59.53 18.22
C LYS A 240 19.91 59.12 17.33
N VAL A 241 19.21 60.07 16.72
CA VAL A 241 18.14 59.81 15.75
C VAL A 241 18.72 59.23 14.46
N ASN A 242 19.78 59.82 13.91
CA ASN A 242 20.44 59.30 12.71
C ASN A 242 20.96 57.87 12.92
N LEU A 243 21.56 57.59 14.09
CA LEU A 243 22.00 56.25 14.48
C LEU A 243 20.85 55.26 14.73
N LYS A 244 19.61 55.72 14.96
CA LYS A 244 18.45 54.83 15.04
C LYS A 244 17.76 54.64 13.68
N ALA A 245 17.98 55.58 12.76
CA ALA A 245 17.37 55.62 11.44
C ALA A 245 18.23 55.00 10.34
N SER A 246 19.52 54.72 10.59
CA SER A 246 20.36 54.04 9.62
C SER A 246 19.93 52.59 9.39
N SER A 247 20.14 52.11 8.17
CA SER A 247 19.82 50.75 7.74
C SER A 247 20.55 49.70 8.59
N ASN A 248 19.90 48.55 8.82
CA ASN A 248 20.46 47.36 9.48
C ASN A 248 20.79 47.53 10.97
N ILE A 249 20.15 48.46 11.69
CA ILE A 249 20.30 48.59 13.14
C ILE A 249 19.13 47.95 13.88
N ILE A 250 19.46 47.14 14.88
CA ILE A 250 18.48 46.54 15.80
C ILE A 250 18.11 47.59 16.85
N LEU A 251 16.81 47.86 16.98
CA LEU A 251 16.29 48.83 17.94
C LEU A 251 16.38 48.32 19.39
N ILE A 252 16.49 49.25 20.33
CA ILE A 252 16.52 48.92 21.77
C ILE A 252 15.19 48.26 22.18
N PRO A 253 15.20 47.06 22.81
CA PRO A 253 13.97 46.37 23.24
C PRO A 253 13.14 47.17 24.24
N GLN A 254 11.81 47.26 24.04
CA GLN A 254 10.90 48.13 24.82
C GLN A 254 11.00 48.01 26.35
N HIS A 255 11.29 46.82 26.85
CA HIS A 255 11.35 46.53 28.29
C HIS A 255 12.53 47.20 29.02
N TRP A 256 13.48 47.80 28.29
CA TRP A 256 14.60 48.56 28.88
C TRP A 256 14.13 49.72 29.78
N SER A 257 12.96 50.29 29.47
CA SER A 257 12.38 51.44 30.16
C SER A 257 11.38 51.04 31.25
N PHE A 258 11.08 49.75 31.39
CA PHE A 258 10.11 49.26 32.36
C PHE A 258 10.75 49.17 33.74
N LYS A 259 9.98 49.52 34.78
CA LYS A 259 10.43 49.45 36.18
C LYS A 259 10.49 48.01 36.72
N ARG A 260 9.92 47.04 36.00
CA ARG A 260 9.85 45.62 36.39
C ARG A 260 10.96 44.81 35.73
N LYS A 261 11.35 43.67 36.31
CA LYS A 261 12.37 42.79 35.70
C LYS A 261 11.79 42.11 34.46
N TYR A 262 12.61 41.92 33.42
CA TYR A 262 12.24 41.45 32.08
C TYR A 262 11.24 40.28 31.99
N SER A 263 11.29 39.32 32.93
CA SER A 263 10.45 38.10 32.88
C SER A 263 9.36 38.02 33.93
N GLN A 264 9.17 39.05 34.77
CA GLN A 264 8.24 38.97 35.91
C GLN A 264 6.77 39.00 35.51
N ASP A 265 6.43 39.66 34.40
CA ASP A 265 5.04 39.78 33.92
C ASP A 265 4.49 38.47 33.32
N LYS A 266 5.34 37.45 33.13
CA LYS A 266 4.95 36.13 32.59
C LYS A 266 4.64 35.09 33.67
N GLY A 267 4.59 35.49 34.94
CA GLY A 267 4.16 34.62 36.03
C GLY A 267 2.68 34.24 35.84
N GLY A 268 2.37 32.94 35.78
CA GLY A 268 1.01 32.42 35.60
C GLY A 268 0.69 31.89 34.19
N ILE A 269 1.51 32.20 33.18
CA ILE A 269 1.41 31.56 31.86
C ILE A 269 2.29 30.30 31.88
N GLU A 270 1.65 29.13 31.93
CA GLU A 270 2.37 27.85 31.84
C GLU A 270 3.02 27.75 30.46
N LYS A 271 4.36 27.75 30.42
CA LYS A 271 5.09 27.57 29.18
C LYS A 271 4.89 26.13 28.71
N LEU A 272 4.40 25.97 27.49
CA LEU A 272 4.34 24.66 26.84
C LEU A 272 5.71 23.98 26.87
N ALA A 273 5.71 22.67 27.10
CA ALA A 273 6.91 21.86 27.02
C ALA A 273 7.56 22.00 25.63
N TRP A 274 8.87 21.87 25.59
CA TRP A 274 9.62 22.03 24.34
C TRP A 274 9.15 21.04 23.27
N LYS A 275 8.56 21.57 22.19
CA LYS A 275 8.13 20.75 21.05
C LYS A 275 9.33 20.51 20.15
N LEU A 276 9.74 19.24 20.08
CA LEU A 276 10.81 18.84 19.19
C LEU A 276 10.42 19.08 17.72
N LEU A 277 11.39 19.44 16.88
CA LEU A 277 11.17 19.58 15.44
C LEU A 277 10.77 18.22 14.83
N ASP A 278 10.03 18.26 13.72
CA ASP A 278 9.45 17.03 13.17
C ASP A 278 10.50 16.07 12.61
N PHE A 279 11.63 16.58 12.09
CA PHE A 279 12.77 15.75 11.70
C PHE A 279 13.31 14.94 12.89
N THR A 280 13.56 15.60 14.02
CA THR A 280 14.10 14.96 15.22
C THR A 280 13.08 14.03 15.91
N LYS A 281 11.77 14.26 15.71
CA LYS A 281 10.72 13.29 16.09
C LYS A 281 10.80 12.01 15.25
N ARG A 282 11.06 12.11 13.94
CA ARG A 282 11.16 10.95 13.02
C ARG A 282 12.32 10.02 13.37
N ILE A 283 13.44 10.57 13.86
CA ILE A 283 14.57 9.78 14.38
C ILE A 283 14.11 8.87 15.55
N GLY A 284 12.97 9.18 16.19
CA GLY A 284 12.39 8.34 17.25
C GLY A 284 13.06 8.53 18.62
N ILE A 285 13.86 9.59 18.77
CA ILE A 285 14.60 9.90 20.00
C ILE A 285 13.62 10.02 21.18
N ILE A 286 12.48 10.69 21.01
CA ILE A 286 11.49 10.85 22.08
C ILE A 286 11.06 9.49 22.67
N LYS A 287 10.76 8.50 21.83
CA LYS A 287 10.34 7.16 22.29
C LYS A 287 11.45 6.47 23.09
N VAL A 288 12.69 6.53 22.60
CA VAL A 288 13.86 5.95 23.28
C VAL A 288 14.10 6.61 24.65
N TRP A 289 13.97 7.94 24.72
CA TRP A 289 14.13 8.69 25.97
C TRP A 289 13.00 8.43 26.96
N GLN A 290 11.74 8.33 26.49
CA GLN A 290 10.58 7.97 27.32
C GLN A 290 10.77 6.58 27.93
N SER A 291 11.11 5.56 27.13
CA SER A 291 11.36 4.20 27.64
C SER A 291 12.55 4.15 28.62
N LEU A 292 13.58 4.99 28.42
CA LEU A 292 14.68 5.09 29.37
C LEU A 292 14.30 5.77 30.68
N ARG A 293 13.39 6.76 30.64
CA ARG A 293 12.87 7.45 31.82
C ARG A 293 11.96 6.55 32.62
N GLU A 294 11.00 5.86 32.00
CA GLU A 294 10.15 4.85 32.65
C GLU A 294 11.00 3.75 33.32
N ARG A 295 12.00 3.22 32.60
CA ARG A 295 12.95 2.27 33.18
C ARG A 295 13.76 2.87 34.33
N LYS A 296 13.97 4.19 34.43
CA LYS A 296 14.65 4.81 35.58
C LYS A 296 13.68 4.96 36.75
N ASP A 297 12.45 5.37 36.50
CA ASP A 297 11.44 5.60 37.54
C ASP A 297 11.00 4.29 38.21
N GLN A 298 11.02 3.18 37.47
CA GLN A 298 10.76 1.82 38.01
C GLN A 298 11.92 1.23 38.82
N LYS A 299 13.12 1.82 38.82
CA LYS A 299 14.27 1.23 39.54
C LYS A 299 14.22 1.59 41.02
N THR A 300 14.37 0.56 41.85
CA THR A 300 14.56 0.73 43.30
C THR A 300 15.91 1.39 43.61
N MET A 301 15.99 2.08 44.76
CA MET A 301 17.21 2.77 45.22
C MET A 301 18.44 1.84 45.26
N LYS A 302 18.26 0.59 45.67
CA LYS A 302 19.31 -0.45 45.68
C LYS A 302 19.90 -0.71 44.29
N VAL A 303 19.07 -0.75 43.25
CA VAL A 303 19.50 -0.97 41.86
C VAL A 303 20.20 0.27 41.29
N ASN A 304 19.79 1.47 41.70
CA ASN A 304 20.46 2.71 41.32
C ASN A 304 21.85 2.83 41.95
N MET A 305 22.01 2.46 43.22
CA MET A 305 23.32 2.43 43.92
C MET A 305 24.30 1.46 43.24
N LYS A 306 23.85 0.23 42.88
CA LYS A 306 24.70 -0.75 42.18
C LYS A 306 25.12 -0.30 40.77
N LYS A 307 24.27 0.44 40.05
CA LYS A 307 24.56 0.96 38.70
C LYS A 307 25.58 2.09 38.67
N GLY A 308 25.81 2.76 39.80
CA GLY A 308 26.91 3.72 39.94
C GLY A 308 28.28 3.04 39.89
N VAL A 309 28.36 1.84 40.46
CA VAL A 309 29.60 1.04 40.59
C VAL A 309 29.90 0.26 39.30
N ILE A 310 28.88 -0.35 38.66
CA ILE A 310 29.05 -1.13 37.41
C ILE A 310 28.30 -0.43 36.26
N ARG A 311 29.05 0.19 35.34
CA ARG A 311 28.49 0.91 34.19
C ARG A 311 28.30 -0.01 32.98
N LYS A 312 27.04 -0.24 32.58
CA LYS A 312 26.71 -0.82 31.26
C LYS A 312 26.78 0.28 30.18
N LEU A 313 27.67 0.13 29.20
CA LEU A 313 28.07 1.15 28.21
C LEU A 313 27.11 1.35 27.03
N ARG A 314 26.05 0.55 26.87
CA ARG A 314 25.10 0.66 25.74
C ARG A 314 23.65 0.72 26.23
N LYS A 315 23.19 1.91 26.66
CA LYS A 315 21.83 2.11 27.19
C LYS A 315 20.83 2.61 26.14
N SER A 316 21.32 3.23 25.07
CA SER A 316 20.50 3.76 23.97
C SER A 316 21.35 3.88 22.72
N GLU A 317 21.37 2.83 21.91
CA GLU A 317 21.92 2.91 20.56
C GLU A 317 20.79 3.38 19.64
N VAL A 318 20.92 4.56 19.05
CA VAL A 318 20.04 5.03 17.98
C VAL A 318 20.90 5.04 16.73
N GLU A 319 20.58 4.14 15.79
CA GLU A 319 21.32 3.89 14.56
C GLU A 319 21.85 5.19 13.94
N PHE A 320 23.17 5.28 13.79
CA PHE A 320 23.88 6.47 13.30
C PHE A 320 23.35 6.93 11.93
N GLN A 321 22.99 5.98 11.06
CA GLN A 321 22.44 6.23 9.72
C GLN A 321 21.11 6.99 9.73
N LYS A 322 20.27 6.80 10.76
CA LYS A 322 18.97 7.50 10.90
C LYS A 322 19.12 8.96 11.38
N ARG A 323 20.32 9.39 11.77
CA ARG A 323 20.58 10.78 12.21
C ARG A 323 21.19 11.65 11.11
N GLN A 324 21.83 11.03 10.12
CA GLN A 324 22.54 11.72 9.04
C GLN A 324 21.69 11.94 7.79
N LYS A 325 20.65 11.10 7.60
CA LYS A 325 19.56 11.33 6.64
C LYS A 325 18.48 12.17 7.31
#